data_AF-A0A820XN05-F1
#
_entry.id   AF-A0A820XN05-F1
#
_cell.length_a   1.000
_cell.length_b   1.000
_cell.length_c   1.000
_cell.angle_alpha   90.00
_cell.angle_beta   90.00
_cell.angle_gamma   90.00
#
_symmetry.space_group_name_H-M   'P 1'
#
loop_
_entity.id
_entity.type
_entity.pdbx_description
1 polymer ?
#
loop_
_entity_poly.entity_id
_entity_poly.type
_entity_poly.pdbx_seq_one_letter_code
_entity_poly.pdbx_strand_id
1 'polypeptide(L)'
;MSESSRLSTSERIKIVKWYAMYQNESKVVRQFQQCYDRTPPTRKCILNLIQKPDETGSIEDEHRSGKPRSASTNENKERVRAAFEKSSGTSLRRASLKLNLSKSSLPQMMK
;
A
#
# COMPACT_ATOMS: atom_id res chain seq x y z
N MET A 1 -20.37 -4.45 -16.58
CA MET A 1 -19.87 -4.27 -15.21
C MET A 1 -18.85 -3.15 -15.25
N SER A 2 -19.10 -2.06 -14.53
CA SER A 2 -18.32 -0.83 -14.62
C SER A 2 -16.90 -1.04 -14.12
N GLU A 3 -15.90 -0.76 -14.96
CA GLU A 3 -14.51 -0.69 -14.50
C GLU A 3 -14.41 0.36 -13.39
N SER A 4 -14.19 -0.08 -12.15
CA SER A 4 -13.78 0.83 -11.08
C SER A 4 -12.36 1.31 -11.37
N SER A 5 -12.26 2.29 -12.25
CA SER A 5 -11.04 3.07 -12.42
C SER A 5 -10.72 3.73 -11.08
N ARG A 6 -9.50 3.52 -10.60
CA ARG A 6 -8.99 4.11 -9.36
C ARG A 6 -9.12 5.65 -9.46
N LEU A 7 -9.54 6.31 -8.39
CA LEU A 7 -9.55 7.78 -8.36
C LEU A 7 -8.11 8.29 -8.33
N SER A 8 -7.78 9.19 -9.24
CA SER A 8 -6.53 9.96 -9.21
C SER A 8 -6.49 10.89 -8.00
N THR A 9 -5.30 11.30 -7.59
CA THR A 9 -5.12 12.23 -6.46
C THR A 9 -5.86 13.54 -6.71
N SER A 10 -5.81 14.07 -7.93
CA SER A 10 -6.52 15.31 -8.30
C SER A 10 -8.04 15.18 -8.19
N GLU A 11 -8.61 14.05 -8.62
CA GLU A 11 -10.05 13.78 -8.47
C GLU A 11 -10.46 13.72 -7.00
N ARG A 12 -9.66 13.06 -6.15
CA ARG A 12 -9.93 13.00 -4.69
C ARG A 12 -9.92 14.37 -4.05
N ILE A 13 -8.93 15.20 -4.39
CA ILE A 13 -8.84 16.57 -3.89
C ILE A 13 -10.10 17.36 -4.29
N LYS A 14 -10.58 17.23 -5.54
CA LYS A 14 -11.83 17.89 -5.96
C LYS A 14 -13.04 17.38 -5.17
N ILE A 15 -13.14 16.06 -4.95
CA ILE A 15 -14.21 15.45 -4.16
C ILE A 15 -14.26 16.04 -2.75
N VAL A 16 -13.11 16.10 -2.06
CA VAL A 16 -13.01 16.68 -0.71
C VAL A 16 -13.42 18.16 -0.72
N LYS A 17 -12.95 18.94 -1.71
CA LYS A 17 -13.33 20.35 -1.86
C LYS A 17 -14.84 20.53 -2.09
N TRP A 18 -15.44 19.74 -2.97
CA TRP A 18 -16.89 19.78 -3.21
C TRP A 18 -17.68 19.42 -1.96
N TYR A 19 -17.23 18.41 -1.20
CA TYR A 19 -17.90 18.05 0.03
C TYR A 19 -17.82 19.16 1.08
N ALA A 20 -16.66 19.80 1.23
CA ALA A 20 -16.50 20.95 2.11
C ALA A 20 -17.47 22.11 1.76
N MET A 21 -17.74 22.33 0.47
CA MET A 21 -18.67 23.37 0.02
C MET A 21 -20.15 23.01 0.19
N TYR A 22 -20.53 21.76 -0.11
CA TYR A 22 -21.94 21.37 -0.19
C TYR A 22 -22.45 20.64 1.04
N GLN A 23 -21.55 20.03 1.83
CA GLN A 23 -21.84 19.12 2.94
C GLN A 23 -22.87 18.03 2.57
N ASN A 24 -22.88 17.61 1.29
CA ASN A 24 -23.87 16.70 0.75
C ASN A 24 -23.28 15.83 -0.36
N GLU A 25 -23.23 14.52 -0.11
CA GLU A 25 -22.67 13.52 -1.02
C GLU A 25 -23.36 13.48 -2.39
N SER A 26 -24.69 13.66 -2.44
CA SER A 26 -25.44 13.59 -3.69
C SER A 26 -25.08 14.75 -4.62
N LYS A 27 -24.79 15.93 -4.06
CA LYS A 27 -24.26 17.07 -4.82
C LYS A 27 -22.85 16.82 -5.33
N VAL A 28 -22.00 16.18 -4.51
CA VAL A 28 -20.64 15.79 -4.91
C VAL A 28 -20.67 14.78 -6.06
N VAL A 29 -21.54 13.77 -6.00
CA VAL A 29 -21.74 12.79 -7.08
C VAL A 29 -22.16 13.48 -8.38
N ARG A 30 -23.14 14.39 -8.30
CA ARG A 30 -23.61 15.15 -9.46
C ARG A 30 -22.50 16.03 -10.07
N GLN A 31 -21.71 16.70 -9.23
CA GLN A 31 -20.57 17.50 -9.71
C GLN A 31 -19.48 16.63 -10.33
N PHE A 32 -19.22 15.46 -9.75
CA PHE A 32 -18.27 14.52 -10.32
C PHE A 32 -18.69 14.07 -11.73
N GLN A 33 -19.96 13.71 -11.92
CA GLN A 33 -20.51 13.34 -13.24
C GLN A 33 -20.46 14.48 -14.25
N GLN A 34 -20.58 15.74 -13.80
CA GLN A 34 -20.48 16.91 -14.69
C GLN A 34 -19.05 17.22 -15.09
N CYS A 35 -18.07 16.93 -14.22
CA CYS A 35 -16.67 17.23 -14.46
C CYS A 35 -15.90 16.08 -15.13
N TYR A 36 -16.42 14.85 -15.02
CA TYR A 36 -15.73 13.64 -15.47
C TYR A 36 -16.70 12.70 -16.19
N ASP A 37 -16.34 12.27 -17.39
CA ASP A 37 -17.09 11.30 -18.20
C ASP A 37 -16.86 9.85 -17.72
N ARG A 38 -17.02 9.61 -16.42
CA ARG A 38 -16.86 8.28 -15.81
C ARG A 38 -17.83 8.07 -14.66
N THR A 39 -17.97 6.81 -14.25
CA THR A 39 -18.83 6.48 -13.11
C THR A 39 -18.34 7.17 -11.83
N PRO A 40 -19.24 7.84 -11.09
CA PRO A 40 -18.89 8.51 -9.86
C PRO A 40 -18.52 7.51 -8.76
N PRO A 41 -17.72 7.94 -7.77
CA PRO A 41 -17.42 7.12 -6.62
C PRO A 41 -18.69 6.85 -5.80
N THR A 42 -18.67 5.71 -5.10
CA THR A 42 -19.75 5.36 -4.16
C THR A 42 -19.77 6.33 -2.97
N ARG A 43 -20.94 6.49 -2.35
CA ARG A 43 -21.12 7.27 -1.11
C ARG A 43 -20.09 6.92 -0.03
N LYS A 44 -19.89 5.63 0.21
CA LYS A 44 -18.89 5.11 1.14
C LYS A 44 -17.46 5.56 0.77
N CYS A 45 -17.11 5.56 -0.52
CA CYS A 45 -15.82 6.04 -0.98
C CYS A 45 -15.65 7.54 -0.72
N ILE A 46 -16.70 8.34 -0.93
CA ILE A 46 -16.68 9.79 -0.66
C ILE A 46 -16.43 10.03 0.84
N LEU A 47 -17.20 9.38 1.71
CA LEU A 47 -17.03 9.50 3.17
C LEU A 47 -15.64 9.10 3.64
N ASN A 48 -15.12 7.96 3.17
CA ASN A 48 -13.77 7.52 3.50
C ASN A 48 -12.71 8.55 3.04
N LEU A 49 -12.88 9.17 1.87
CA LEU A 49 -11.95 10.20 1.40
C LEU A 49 -11.98 11.48 2.23
N ILE A 50 -13.11 11.79 2.86
CA ILE A 50 -13.27 12.95 3.73
C ILE A 50 -12.65 12.69 5.11
N GLN A 51 -12.81 11.47 5.65
CA GLN A 51 -12.28 11.10 6.96
C GLN A 51 -10.77 10.83 6.92
N LYS A 52 -10.26 10.30 5.81
CA LYS A 52 -8.86 9.88 5.70
C LYS A 52 -7.82 10.97 6.06
N PRO A 53 -7.96 12.24 5.61
CA PRO A 53 -7.04 13.29 6.00
C PRO A 53 -7.02 13.58 7.50
N ASP A 54 -8.15 13.39 8.21
CA ASP A 54 -8.20 13.58 9.66
C ASP A 54 -7.43 12.47 10.39
N GLU A 55 -7.39 11.26 9.82
CA GLU A 55 -6.68 10.11 10.38
C GLU A 55 -5.18 10.09 10.04
N THR A 56 -4.82 10.32 8.77
CA THR A 56 -3.46 10.13 8.25
C THR A 56 -2.75 11.44 7.90
N GLY A 57 -3.50 12.56 7.78
CA GLY A 57 -2.98 13.83 7.27
C GLY A 57 -2.76 13.85 5.75
N SER A 58 -3.19 12.82 5.02
CA SER A 58 -2.95 12.67 3.57
C SER A 58 -4.16 12.13 2.80
N ILE A 59 -4.32 12.60 1.56
CA ILE A 59 -5.34 12.14 0.60
C ILE A 59 -4.79 11.02 -0.31
N GLU A 60 -3.47 10.85 -0.34
CA GLU A 60 -2.79 9.88 -1.19
C GLU A 60 -3.13 8.45 -0.77
N ASP A 61 -3.03 7.51 -1.72
CA ASP A 61 -3.12 6.11 -1.35
C ASP A 61 -1.94 5.69 -0.49
N GLU A 62 -2.25 4.92 0.55
CA GLU A 62 -1.19 4.31 1.34
C GLU A 62 -0.46 3.27 0.50
N HIS A 63 0.85 3.22 0.72
CA HIS A 63 1.66 2.15 0.15
C HIS A 63 1.22 0.81 0.74
N ARG A 64 0.80 -0.12 -0.12
CA ARG A 64 0.44 -1.47 0.31
C ARG A 64 1.72 -2.27 0.55
N SER A 65 2.12 -2.40 1.81
CA SER A 65 3.32 -3.13 2.23
C SER A 65 3.21 -4.67 2.08
N GLY A 66 2.06 -5.18 1.62
CA GLY A 66 1.79 -6.61 1.48
C GLY A 66 1.82 -7.35 2.83
N LYS A 67 1.56 -8.66 2.81
CA LYS A 67 1.68 -9.46 4.03
C LYS A 67 3.17 -9.69 4.33
N PRO A 68 3.69 -9.26 5.50
CA PRO A 68 5.06 -9.59 5.86
C PRO A 68 5.20 -11.11 5.98
N ARG A 69 6.26 -11.66 5.38
CA ARG A 69 6.59 -13.09 5.55
C ARG A 69 7.16 -13.28 6.96
N SER A 70 6.62 -14.22 7.73
CA SER A 70 7.01 -14.48 9.13
C SER A 70 8.51 -14.70 9.33
N ALA A 71 9.19 -15.30 8.36
CA ALA A 71 10.63 -15.54 8.41
C ALA A 71 11.49 -14.30 8.10
N SER A 72 10.93 -13.22 7.52
CA SER A 72 11.68 -12.06 7.02
C SER A 72 11.76 -10.92 8.05
N THR A 73 11.98 -11.23 9.32
CA THR A 73 12.23 -10.24 10.36
C THR A 73 13.57 -9.53 10.13
N ASN A 74 13.73 -8.31 10.66
CA ASN A 74 14.99 -7.55 10.55
C ASN A 74 16.15 -8.33 11.20
N GLU A 75 15.90 -8.95 12.35
CA GLU A 75 16.87 -9.82 13.03
C GLU A 75 17.35 -10.97 12.14
N ASN A 76 16.43 -11.66 11.45
CA ASN A 76 16.83 -12.74 10.56
C ASN A 76 17.60 -12.21 9.34
N LYS A 77 17.28 -11.02 8.82
CA LYS A 77 18.04 -10.40 7.73
C LYS A 77 19.47 -10.09 8.16
N GLU A 78 19.67 -9.57 9.36
CA GLU A 78 20.99 -9.31 9.93
C GLU A 78 21.78 -10.60 10.13
N ARG A 79 21.17 -11.65 10.68
CA ARG A 79 21.80 -12.97 10.83
C ARG A 79 22.24 -13.56 9.49
N VAL A 80 21.43 -13.40 8.45
CA VAL A 80 21.77 -13.83 7.09
C VAL A 80 22.95 -13.01 6.55
N ARG A 81 22.91 -11.67 6.65
CA ARG A 81 24.00 -10.81 6.18
C ARG A 81 25.34 -11.14 6.86
N ALA A 82 25.34 -11.23 8.20
CA ALA A 82 26.54 -11.56 8.97
C ALA A 82 27.12 -12.94 8.59
N ALA A 83 26.27 -13.93 8.28
CA ALA A 83 26.73 -15.25 7.87
C ALA A 83 27.45 -15.23 6.51
N PHE A 84 26.98 -14.43 5.55
CA PHE A 84 27.59 -14.31 4.23
C PHE A 84 28.76 -13.32 4.19
N GLU A 85 28.79 -12.31 5.05
CA GLU A 85 29.97 -11.45 5.27
C GLU A 85 31.15 -12.25 5.82
N LYS A 86 30.90 -13.12 6.81
CA LYS A 86 31.93 -13.97 7.41
C LYS A 86 32.46 -15.04 6.45
N SER A 87 31.63 -15.53 5.53
CA SER A 87 32.02 -16.54 4.55
C SER A 87 31.16 -16.45 3.29
N SER A 88 31.66 -15.68 2.33
CA SER A 88 31.01 -15.44 1.04
C SER A 88 30.86 -16.70 0.18
N GLY A 89 31.69 -17.73 0.41
CA GLY A 89 31.64 -19.02 -0.31
C GLY A 89 30.66 -20.06 0.27
N THR A 90 29.89 -19.71 1.31
CA THR A 90 28.97 -20.67 1.94
C THR A 90 27.79 -20.96 1.01
N SER A 91 27.49 -22.23 0.74
CA SER A 91 26.30 -22.56 -0.06
C SER A 91 25.01 -22.22 0.68
N LEU A 92 23.97 -21.79 -0.06
CA LEU A 92 22.64 -21.49 0.48
C LEU A 92 22.07 -22.65 1.32
N ARG A 93 22.37 -23.90 0.95
CA ARG A 93 21.94 -25.10 1.70
C ARG A 93 22.61 -25.16 3.08
N ARG A 94 23.92 -24.89 3.16
CA ARG A 94 24.65 -24.87 4.43
C ARG A 94 24.21 -23.69 5.30
N ALA A 95 24.00 -22.52 4.71
CA ALA A 95 23.50 -21.34 5.43
C ALA A 95 22.09 -21.58 5.98
N SER A 96 21.20 -22.21 5.19
CA SER A 96 19.84 -22.57 5.61
C SER A 96 19.83 -23.48 6.84
N LEU A 97 20.68 -24.52 6.84
CA LEU A 97 20.83 -25.42 7.99
C LEU A 97 21.38 -24.70 9.23
N LYS A 98 22.39 -23.84 9.05
CA LYS A 98 22.99 -23.10 10.17
C LYS A 98 22.04 -22.08 10.80
N LEU A 99 21.25 -21.40 9.98
CA LEU A 99 20.37 -20.31 10.41
C LEU A 99 18.96 -20.79 10.76
N ASN A 100 18.64 -22.07 10.52
CA ASN A 100 17.30 -22.65 10.63
C ASN A 100 16.24 -21.84 9.86
N LEU A 101 16.60 -21.42 8.63
CA LEU A 101 15.76 -20.65 7.73
C LEU A 101 15.58 -21.40 6.42
N SER A 102 14.46 -21.22 5.72
CA SER A 102 14.25 -21.83 4.41
C SER A 102 15.32 -21.37 3.41
N LYS A 103 15.86 -22.30 2.63
CA LYS A 103 16.78 -21.98 1.53
C LYS A 103 16.19 -20.96 0.55
N SER A 104 14.86 -20.96 0.35
CA SER A 104 14.17 -20.05 -0.56
C SER A 104 14.01 -18.62 -0.03
N SER A 105 14.09 -18.41 1.29
CA SER A 105 14.00 -17.07 1.89
C SER A 105 15.34 -16.34 1.92
N LEU A 106 16.47 -17.06 1.99
CA LEU A 106 17.81 -16.47 2.10
C LEU A 106 18.13 -15.45 1.00
N PRO A 107 17.92 -15.74 -0.31
CA PRO A 107 18.26 -14.77 -1.37
C PRO A 107 17.42 -13.49 -1.29
N GLN A 108 16.19 -13.58 -0.79
CA GLN A 108 15.30 -12.43 -0.64
C GLN A 108 15.67 -11.56 0.58
N MET A 109 16.32 -12.16 1.59
CA MET A 109 16.80 -11.48 2.79
C MET A 109 18.18 -10.84 2.59
N MET A 110 18.92 -11.30 1.57
CA MET A 110 20.19 -10.72 1.11
C MET A 110 20.00 -9.51 0.18
N LYS A 111 18.81 -9.35 -0.41
CA LYS A 111 18.42 -8.10 -1.10
C LYS A 111 18.20 -6.98 -0.07
#